data_AF-A0A1S8CH93-F1
#
_entry.id   AF-A0A1S8CH93-F1
#
_cell.length_a   1.000
_cell.length_b   1.000
_cell.length_c   1.000
_cell.angle_alpha   90.00
_cell.angle_beta   90.00
_cell.angle_gamma   90.00
#
_symmetry.space_group_name_H-M   'P 1'
#
loop_
_entity.id
_entity.type
_entity.pdbx_description
1 polymer ?
#
loop_
_entity_poly.entity_id
_entity_poly.type
_entity_poly.pdbx_seq_one_letter_code
_entity_poly.pdbx_strand_id
1 'polypeptide(L)'
;MEKPAVQENRLGLCQSELASLQSVNPKAYAAKKAYFDSLVRNASVYSAVRGDVNTQTKDTLDALYKYKTNQVCAEIERDVLNGLIRRGESVK
;
A
#
# COMPACT_ATOMS: atom_id res chain seq x y z
N MET A 1 0.36 26.67 6.05
CA MET A 1 1.22 25.47 6.04
C MET A 1 0.56 24.43 6.94
N GLU A 2 -0.26 23.55 6.37
CA GLU A 2 -0.93 22.47 7.10
C GLU A 2 -0.04 21.21 6.99
N LYS A 3 0.42 20.68 8.13
CA LYS A 3 1.34 19.53 8.20
C LYS A 3 0.69 18.27 7.59
N PRO A 4 1.41 17.46 6.78
CA PRO A 4 0.86 16.22 6.22
C PRO A 4 0.92 15.05 7.22
N ALA A 5 0.49 15.24 8.47
CA ALA A 5 0.54 14.20 9.51
C ALA A 5 -0.39 13.00 9.21
N VAL A 6 -1.46 13.21 8.44
CA VAL A 6 -2.45 12.16 8.11
C VAL A 6 -1.93 11.17 7.06
N GLN A 7 -1.01 11.59 6.18
CA GLN A 7 -0.48 10.71 5.12
C GLN A 7 0.58 9.74 5.67
N GLU A 8 1.48 10.19 6.54
CA GLU A 8 2.44 9.31 7.24
C GLU A 8 1.73 8.24 8.06
N ASN A 9 0.63 8.60 8.73
CA ASN A 9 -0.10 7.66 9.60
C ASN A 9 -0.78 6.51 8.84
N ARG A 10 -1.23 6.75 7.60
CA ARG A 10 -1.88 5.71 6.76
C ARG A 10 -0.90 4.65 6.26
N LEU A 11 0.33 5.05 5.94
CA LEU A 11 1.35 4.13 5.47
C LEU A 11 1.85 3.22 6.62
N GLY A 12 2.01 3.77 7.82
CA GLY A 12 2.33 2.99 9.02
C GLY A 12 1.24 1.99 9.40
N LEU A 13 -0.04 2.40 9.31
CA LEU A 13 -1.17 1.48 9.50
C LEU A 13 -1.16 0.36 8.46
N CYS A 14 -1.00 0.72 7.18
CA CYS A 14 -0.93 -0.24 6.08
C CYS A 14 0.18 -1.28 6.24
N GLN A 15 1.36 -0.89 6.74
CA GLN A 15 2.45 -1.82 7.05
C GLN A 15 2.08 -2.76 8.19
N SER A 16 1.42 -2.24 9.23
CA SER A 16 0.94 -3.03 10.37
C SER A 16 -0.12 -4.04 9.93
N GLU A 17 -1.08 -3.62 9.10
CA GLU A 17 -2.11 -4.47 8.52
C GLU A 17 -1.50 -5.53 7.58
N LEU A 18 -0.48 -5.20 6.80
CA LEU A 18 0.23 -6.18 5.98
C LEU A 18 0.91 -7.25 6.84
N ALA A 19 1.48 -6.88 7.99
CA ALA A 19 2.04 -7.84 8.93
C ALA A 19 0.95 -8.74 9.54
N SER A 20 -0.20 -8.16 9.92
CA SER A 20 -1.37 -8.92 10.37
C SER A 20 -1.88 -9.90 9.29
N LEU A 21 -1.88 -9.47 8.03
CA LEU A 21 -2.31 -10.29 6.90
C LEU A 21 -1.43 -11.52 6.71
N GLN A 22 -0.16 -11.50 7.10
CA GLN A 22 0.70 -12.68 7.05
C GLN A 22 0.16 -13.82 7.91
N SER A 23 -0.26 -13.50 9.14
CA SER A 23 -0.88 -14.46 10.05
C SER A 23 -2.27 -14.85 9.57
N VAL A 24 -3.04 -13.87 9.09
CA VAL A 24 -4.46 -14.05 8.82
C VAL A 24 -4.73 -14.70 7.46
N ASN A 25 -3.95 -14.39 6.44
CA ASN A 25 -4.11 -14.95 5.10
C ASN A 25 -2.76 -14.93 4.36
N PRO A 26 -1.90 -15.94 4.58
CA PRO A 26 -0.55 -15.97 4.02
C PRO A 26 -0.52 -15.85 2.48
N LYS A 27 -1.54 -16.38 1.80
CA LYS A 27 -1.66 -16.30 0.35
C LYS A 27 -1.94 -14.86 -0.11
N ALA A 28 -2.87 -14.16 0.54
CA ALA A 28 -3.14 -12.75 0.24
C ALA A 28 -1.93 -11.88 0.61
N TYR A 29 -1.28 -12.14 1.74
CA TYR A 29 -0.03 -11.48 2.12
C TYR A 29 1.03 -11.55 1.02
N ALA A 30 1.33 -12.76 0.51
CA ALA A 30 2.35 -12.94 -0.52
C ALA A 30 2.03 -12.12 -1.78
N ALA A 31 0.76 -12.12 -2.21
CA ALA A 31 0.32 -11.33 -3.36
C ALA A 31 0.42 -9.82 -3.12
N LYS A 32 -0.03 -9.32 -1.97
CA LYS A 32 0.02 -7.88 -1.63
C LYS A 32 1.44 -7.39 -1.44
N LYS A 33 2.30 -8.18 -0.78
CA LYS A 33 3.72 -7.87 -0.60
C LYS A 33 4.45 -7.78 -1.95
N ALA A 34 4.24 -8.76 -2.83
CA ALA A 34 4.86 -8.74 -4.16
C ALA A 34 4.42 -7.52 -4.99
N TYR A 35 3.13 -7.16 -4.93
CA TYR A 35 2.61 -5.97 -5.60
C TYR A 35 3.19 -4.68 -5.01
N PHE A 36 3.23 -4.55 -3.68
CA PHE A 36 3.84 -3.41 -2.99
C PHE A 36 5.32 -3.26 -3.35
N ASP A 37 6.09 -4.35 -3.34
CA ASP A 37 7.51 -4.33 -3.72
C ASP A 37 7.70 -3.92 -5.19
N SER A 38 6.79 -4.31 -6.07
CA SER A 38 6.79 -3.89 -7.47
C SER A 38 6.53 -2.38 -7.61
N LEU A 39 5.56 -1.85 -6.86
CA LEU A 39 5.30 -0.41 -6.82
C LEU A 39 6.53 0.37 -6.34
N VAL A 40 7.20 -0.09 -5.29
CA VAL A 40 8.43 0.54 -4.76
C VAL A 40 9.54 0.51 -5.80
N ARG A 41 9.80 -0.63 -6.46
CA ARG A 41 10.82 -0.72 -7.53
C ARG A 41 10.55 0.24 -8.67
N ASN A 42 9.30 0.32 -9.14
CA ASN A 42 8.92 1.24 -10.23
C ASN A 42 9.04 2.70 -9.79
N ALA A 43 8.66 3.01 -8.54
CA ALA A 43 8.83 4.33 -7.97
C ALA A 43 10.31 4.72 -7.86
N SER A 44 11.23 3.79 -7.60
CA SER A 44 12.68 4.06 -7.61
C SER A 44 13.18 4.48 -9.00
N VAL A 45 12.72 3.81 -10.07
CA VAL A 45 13.07 4.19 -11.46
C VAL A 45 12.57 5.60 -11.76
N TYR A 46 11.30 5.88 -11.43
CA TYR A 46 10.75 7.22 -11.60
C TYR A 46 11.49 8.27 -10.77
N SER A 47 11.81 7.96 -9.50
CA SER A 47 12.51 8.88 -8.61
C SER A 47 13.90 9.26 -9.15
N ALA A 48 14.58 8.37 -9.87
CA ALA A 48 15.87 8.64 -10.48
C ALA A 48 15.79 9.69 -11.61
N VAL A 49 14.67 9.75 -12.34
CA VAL A 49 14.47 10.69 -13.46
C VAL A 49 13.49 11.83 -13.15
N ARG A 50 12.89 11.83 -11.96
CA ARG A 50 11.89 12.82 -11.54
C ARG A 50 12.43 14.26 -11.58
N GLY A 51 13.74 14.44 -11.39
CA GLY A 51 14.40 15.74 -11.54
C GLY A 51 14.33 16.28 -12.97
N ASP A 52 14.47 15.37 -13.94
CA ASP A 52 14.78 15.69 -15.35
C ASP A 52 13.55 15.82 -16.25
N VAL A 53 12.40 15.31 -15.81
CA VAL A 53 11.13 15.43 -16.55
C VAL A 53 10.44 16.77 -16.32
N ASN A 54 9.49 17.14 -17.17
CA ASN A 54 8.70 18.37 -17.00
C ASN A 54 7.70 18.25 -15.83
N THR A 55 7.20 19.38 -15.34
CA THR A 55 6.27 19.46 -14.20
C THR A 55 5.02 18.62 -14.39
N GLN A 56 4.41 18.64 -15.58
CA GLN A 56 3.20 17.87 -15.86
C GLN A 56 3.43 16.37 -15.70
N THR A 57 4.57 15.86 -16.18
CA THR A 57 4.95 14.45 -16.00
C THR A 57 5.17 14.13 -14.52
N LYS A 58 5.80 15.04 -13.75
CA LYS A 58 6.00 14.86 -12.31
C LYS A 58 4.67 14.72 -11.58
N ASP A 59 3.78 15.68 -11.78
CA ASP A 59 2.50 15.74 -11.09
C ASP A 59 1.63 14.52 -11.41
N THR A 60 1.64 14.09 -12.68
CA THR A 60 0.90 12.90 -13.14
C THR A 60 1.40 11.62 -12.46
N LEU A 61 2.71 11.41 -12.44
CA LEU A 61 3.29 10.20 -11.84
C LEU A 61 3.23 10.23 -10.32
N ASP A 62 3.43 11.38 -9.68
CA ASP A 62 3.25 11.55 -8.24
C ASP A 62 1.80 11.19 -7.83
N ALA A 63 0.80 11.66 -8.59
CA ALA A 63 -0.59 11.32 -8.38
C ALA A 63 -0.86 9.81 -8.59
N LEU A 64 -0.28 9.20 -9.63
CA LEU A 64 -0.39 7.77 -9.89
C LEU A 64 0.16 6.94 -8.73
N TYR A 65 1.39 7.22 -8.28
CA TYR A 65 2.01 6.46 -7.18
C TYR A 65 1.24 6.65 -5.87
N LYS A 66 0.78 7.87 -5.58
CA LYS A 66 -0.08 8.13 -4.42
C LYS A 66 -1.37 7.31 -4.49
N TYR A 67 -2.04 7.30 -5.63
CA TYR A 67 -3.26 6.51 -5.83
C TYR A 67 -3.00 5.00 -5.64
N LYS A 68 -1.97 4.47 -6.28
CA LYS A 68 -1.63 3.03 -6.22
C LYS A 68 -1.27 2.57 -4.81
N THR A 69 -0.55 3.40 -4.06
CA THR A 69 -0.25 3.15 -2.64
C THR A 69 -1.52 3.14 -1.79
N ASN A 70 -2.40 4.13 -1.96
CA ASN A 70 -3.67 4.15 -1.23
C ASN A 70 -4.55 2.94 -1.58
N GLN A 71 -4.58 2.55 -2.86
CA GLN A 71 -5.35 1.41 -3.34
C GLN A 71 -4.88 0.11 -2.68
N VAL A 72 -3.56 -0.19 -2.68
CA VAL A 72 -3.06 -1.43 -2.07
C VAL A 72 -3.32 -1.47 -0.58
N CYS A 73 -3.21 -0.33 0.12
CA CYS A 73 -3.49 -0.28 1.55
C CYS A 73 -4.95 -0.57 1.88
N ALA A 74 -5.89 0.01 1.13
CA ALA A 74 -7.31 -0.30 1.29
C ALA A 74 -7.63 -1.78 0.99
N GLU A 75 -6.94 -2.37 0.00
CA GLU A 75 -7.09 -3.80 -0.31
C GLU A 75 -6.54 -4.69 0.81
N ILE A 76 -5.40 -4.33 1.42
CA ILE A 76 -4.82 -5.04 2.56
C ILE A 76 -5.77 -5.00 3.76
N GLU A 77 -6.26 -3.82 4.14
CA GLU A 77 -7.23 -3.64 5.24
C GLU A 77 -8.46 -4.52 5.05
N ARG A 78 -9.02 -4.54 3.84
CA ARG A 78 -10.15 -5.40 3.48
C ARG A 78 -9.81 -6.88 3.60
N ASP A 79 -8.64 -7.30 3.12
CA ASP A 79 -8.23 -8.70 3.14
C ASP A 79 -7.96 -9.20 4.57
N VAL A 80 -7.45 -8.33 5.46
CA VAL A 80 -7.32 -8.60 6.88
C VAL A 80 -8.70 -8.78 7.52
N LEU A 81 -9.60 -7.82 7.36
CA LEU A 81 -10.96 -7.89 7.90
C LEU A 81 -11.66 -9.18 7.49
N ASN A 82 -11.65 -9.49 6.19
CA ASN A 82 -12.27 -10.71 5.66
C ASN A 82 -11.64 -11.99 6.22
N GLY A 83 -10.33 -12.00 6.44
CA GLY A 83 -9.65 -13.16 7.02
C GLY A 83 -9.89 -13.32 8.52
N LEU A 84 -10.10 -12.21 9.25
CA LEU A 84 -10.51 -12.22 10.65
C LEU A 84 -11.95 -12.72 10.80
N ILE A 85 -12.89 -12.23 9.97
CA ILE A 85 -14.29 -12.69 9.95
C ILE A 85 -14.34 -14.21 9.77
N ARG A 86 -13.66 -14.74 8.73
CA ARG A 86 -13.63 -16.19 8.48
C ARG A 86 -13.08 -16.99 9.66
N ARG A 87 -12.07 -16.48 10.36
CA ARG A 87 -11.55 -17.12 11.58
C ARG A 87 -12.58 -17.10 12.70
N GLY A 88 -13.20 -15.95 12.95
CA GLY A 88 -14.23 -15.80 13.99
C GLY A 88 -15.42 -16.72 13.77
N GLU A 89 -15.89 -16.84 12.52
CA GLU A 89 -16.98 -17.76 12.15
C GLU A 89 -16.58 -19.25 12.20
N SER A 90 -15.28 -19.55 12.15
CA SER A 90 -14.77 -20.92 12.24
C SER A 90 -14.58 -21.41 13.69
N VAL A 91 -14.67 -20.52 14.69
CA VAL A 91 -14.66 -20.89 16.11
C VAL A 91 -16.07 -21.37 16.46
N LYS A 92 -16.19 -22.69 16.66
CA LYS A 92 -17.42 -23.38 17.05
C LYS A 92 -17.41 -23.71 18.53
#